data_AF-A0A453EUB7-F1
#
_entry.id   AF-A0A453EUB7-F1
#
_cell.length_a   1.000
_cell.length_b   1.000
_cell.length_c   1.000
_cell.angle_alpha   90.00
_cell.angle_beta   90.00
_cell.angle_gamma   90.00
#
_symmetry.space_group_name_H-M   'P 1'
#
loop_
_entity.id
_entity.type
_entity.pdbx_description
1 polymer ?
#
loop_
_entity_poly.entity_id
_entity_poly.type
_entity_poly.pdbx_seq_one_letter_code
_entity_poly.pdbx_strand_id
1 'polypeptide(L)'
;GNPTNIANPIIDVSVKIDIKALGGRLTFFQTTACEKIPWKYLKAYNDVDPLDYLGAYNVEDIQLICCQPDASTMWLVPPPVQSRFVRSLEETEMIFGKMELILNWDFLRARPKGKELVKYESPVEQCPSVENVKQVLNGSAHSLRITDAYPRYFRVTGSGEVRRLESSVRN
;
A
#
# COMPACT_ATOMS: atom_id res chain seq x y z
N GLY A 1 16.36 5.08 11.27
CA GLY A 1 17.71 5.38 10.74
C GLY A 1 17.87 6.87 10.44
N ASN A 2 18.25 7.64 11.45
CA ASN A 2 18.48 9.09 11.43
C ASN A 2 19.96 9.32 11.81
N PRO A 3 20.72 10.21 11.15
CA PRO A 3 22.14 10.46 11.49
C PRO A 3 22.37 10.94 12.93
N THR A 4 21.30 11.29 13.65
CA THR A 4 21.38 11.80 15.03
C THR A 4 21.14 10.72 16.11
N ASN A 5 21.01 9.44 15.77
CA ASN A 5 20.61 8.36 16.71
C ASN A 5 19.28 8.62 17.44
N ILE A 6 18.45 9.54 16.91
CA ILE A 6 17.13 9.84 17.45
C ILE A 6 16.08 9.07 16.64
N ALA A 7 15.22 8.33 17.34
CA ALA A 7 14.08 7.64 16.76
C ALA A 7 13.22 8.61 15.93
N ASN A 8 12.78 8.16 14.76
CA ASN A 8 11.97 8.96 13.84
C ASN A 8 10.72 8.18 13.45
N PRO A 9 9.77 8.06 14.38
CA PRO A 9 8.60 7.22 14.17
C PRO A 9 7.70 7.79 13.07
N ILE A 10 6.98 6.89 12.43
CA ILE A 10 5.84 7.19 11.59
C ILE A 10 4.72 7.71 12.48
N ILE A 11 4.24 8.91 12.14
CA ILE A 11 3.17 9.63 12.83
C ILE A 11 1.83 9.53 12.10
N ASP A 12 1.84 9.19 10.81
CA ASP A 12 0.63 8.90 10.03
C ASP A 12 0.93 7.99 8.85
N VAL A 13 -0.08 7.23 8.41
CA VAL A 13 0.01 6.31 7.27
C VAL A 13 -1.25 6.41 6.42
N SER A 14 -1.08 6.45 5.09
CA SER A 14 -2.16 6.19 4.15
C SER A 14 -1.83 5.02 3.25
N VAL A 15 -2.79 4.13 3.07
CA VAL A 15 -2.72 3.02 2.12
C VAL A 15 -3.77 3.26 1.04
N LYS A 16 -3.38 3.14 -0.23
CA LYS A 16 -4.27 3.32 -1.38
C LYS A 16 -4.07 2.22 -2.39
N ILE A 17 -5.14 1.83 -3.04
CA ILE A 17 -5.08 0.94 -4.19
C ILE A 17 -5.69 1.65 -5.39
N ASP A 18 -4.89 1.72 -6.44
CA ASP A 18 -5.23 2.39 -7.68
C ASP A 18 -5.24 1.41 -8.84
N ILE A 19 -6.13 1.65 -9.80
CA ILE A 19 -6.14 1.00 -11.10
C ILE A 19 -5.72 2.04 -12.14
N LYS A 20 -4.80 1.69 -13.03
CA LYS A 20 -4.47 2.50 -14.21
C LYS A 20 -5.05 1.86 -15.47
N ALA A 21 -5.59 2.74 -16.30
CA ALA A 21 -6.06 2.46 -17.66
C ALA A 21 -5.59 3.60 -18.59
N LEU A 22 -5.79 3.45 -19.89
CA LEU A 22 -5.55 4.50 -20.88
C LEU A 22 -6.23 5.84 -20.54
N GLY A 23 -7.41 5.77 -19.92
CA GLY A 23 -8.23 6.90 -19.52
C GLY A 23 -7.79 7.55 -18.20
N GLY A 24 -6.74 7.02 -17.55
CA GLY A 24 -6.14 7.60 -16.35
C GLY A 24 -6.02 6.62 -15.19
N ARG A 25 -5.88 7.18 -13.99
CA ARG A 25 -5.71 6.46 -12.72
C ARG A 25 -6.94 6.67 -11.86
N LEU A 26 -7.49 5.59 -11.31
CA LEU A 26 -8.63 5.63 -10.40
C LEU A 26 -8.27 4.98 -9.06
N THR A 27 -8.45 5.72 -7.97
CA THR A 27 -8.37 5.20 -6.60
C THR A 27 -9.70 4.56 -6.23
N PHE A 28 -9.68 3.27 -5.93
CA PHE A 28 -10.89 2.54 -5.51
C PHE A 28 -10.89 2.24 -4.02
N PHE A 29 -9.73 2.26 -3.37
CA PHE A 29 -9.59 2.11 -1.93
C PHE A 29 -8.57 3.10 -1.39
N GLN A 30 -8.93 3.77 -0.30
CA GLN A 30 -8.00 4.56 0.50
C GLN A 30 -8.38 4.44 1.97
N THR A 31 -7.40 4.17 2.81
CA THR A 31 -7.53 4.31 4.25
C THR A 31 -6.37 5.13 4.82
N THR A 32 -6.71 5.95 5.80
CA THR A 32 -5.80 6.70 6.67
C THR A 32 -6.01 6.32 8.14
N ALA A 33 -6.98 5.45 8.41
CA ALA A 33 -7.29 4.98 9.75
C ALA A 33 -6.33 3.84 10.11
N CYS A 34 -5.11 4.20 10.47
CA CYS A 34 -4.06 3.24 10.84
C CYS A 34 -3.57 3.48 12.27
N GLU A 35 -3.60 2.43 13.07
CA GLU A 35 -2.95 2.39 14.38
C GLU A 35 -1.45 2.17 14.20
N LYS A 36 -0.64 2.86 15.03
CA LYS A 36 0.82 2.75 15.02
C LYS A 36 1.25 2.24 16.38
N ILE A 37 1.51 0.94 16.47
CA ILE A 37 1.82 0.25 17.71
C ILE A 37 3.35 0.16 17.84
N PRO A 38 3.98 0.78 18.86
CA PRO A 38 5.41 0.64 19.09
C PRO A 38 5.80 -0.80 19.37
N TRP A 39 6.88 -1.26 18.75
CA TRP A 39 7.28 -2.67 18.82
C TRP A 39 7.50 -3.15 20.25
N LYS A 40 8.15 -2.34 21.08
CA LYS A 40 8.41 -2.64 22.50
C LYS A 40 7.19 -3.02 23.36
N TYR A 41 5.97 -2.69 22.90
CA TYR A 41 4.73 -3.02 23.60
C TYR A 41 3.99 -4.23 23.02
N LEU A 42 4.48 -4.81 21.93
CA LEU A 42 3.90 -6.01 21.36
C LEU A 42 4.26 -7.23 22.22
N LYS A 43 3.29 -8.13 22.38
CA LYS A 43 3.49 -9.42 23.06
C LYS A 43 3.55 -10.61 22.10
N ALA A 44 3.21 -10.38 20.83
CA ALA A 44 3.05 -11.40 19.79
C ALA A 44 4.17 -11.31 18.72
N TYR A 45 5.42 -11.18 19.15
CA TYR A 45 6.56 -10.97 18.25
C TYR A 45 6.70 -12.09 17.21
N ASN A 46 6.64 -13.35 17.64
CA ASN A 46 6.80 -14.51 16.77
C ASN A 46 5.70 -14.66 15.71
N ASP A 47 4.50 -14.12 15.97
CA ASP A 47 3.39 -14.15 15.02
C ASP A 47 3.56 -13.07 13.93
N VAL A 48 4.19 -11.94 14.29
CA VAL A 48 4.35 -10.77 13.41
C VAL A 48 5.65 -10.82 12.62
N ASP A 49 6.72 -11.40 13.16
CA ASP A 49 8.02 -11.56 12.48
C ASP A 49 8.62 -12.96 12.66
N PRO A 50 8.00 -14.01 12.09
CA PRO A 50 8.44 -15.39 12.27
C PRO A 50 9.80 -15.70 11.62
N LEU A 51 10.26 -14.85 10.69
CA LEU A 51 11.53 -15.03 9.96
C LEU A 51 12.64 -14.07 10.43
N ASP A 52 12.39 -13.32 11.52
CA ASP A 52 13.35 -12.40 12.15
C ASP A 52 13.91 -11.33 11.18
N TYR A 53 13.06 -10.81 10.27
CA TYR A 53 13.44 -9.71 9.38
C TYR A 53 13.80 -8.42 10.15
N LEU A 54 13.26 -8.28 11.36
CA LEU A 54 13.38 -7.09 12.20
C LEU A 54 14.44 -7.22 13.30
N GLY A 55 15.01 -8.42 13.53
CA GLY A 55 15.97 -8.68 14.61
C GLY A 55 17.25 -7.84 14.56
N ALA A 56 17.63 -7.34 13.38
CA ALA A 56 18.77 -6.46 13.20
C ALA A 56 18.50 -4.98 13.57
N TYR A 57 17.26 -4.62 13.89
CA TYR A 57 16.86 -3.24 14.17
C TYR A 57 16.61 -3.00 15.66
N ASN A 58 16.81 -1.76 16.10
CA ASN A 58 16.48 -1.37 17.47
C ASN A 58 14.96 -1.40 17.68
N VAL A 59 14.50 -2.00 18.77
CA VAL A 59 13.07 -2.09 19.13
C VAL A 59 12.35 -0.74 19.21
N GLU A 60 13.07 0.35 19.49
CA GLU A 60 12.52 1.72 19.51
C GLU A 60 12.30 2.30 18.10
N ASP A 61 12.93 1.73 17.08
CA ASP A 61 12.81 2.15 15.68
C ASP A 61 11.75 1.34 14.90
N ILE A 62 11.14 0.33 15.52
CA ILE A 62 10.16 -0.56 14.88
C ILE A 62 8.74 -0.17 15.32
N GLN A 63 7.81 -0.15 14.37
CA GLN A 63 6.37 0.03 14.61
C GLN A 63 5.59 -0.99 13.79
N LEU A 64 4.55 -1.57 14.41
CA LEU A 64 3.50 -2.29 13.69
C LEU A 64 2.44 -1.28 13.27
N ILE A 65 2.10 -1.28 11.98
CA ILE A 65 1.04 -0.44 11.42
C ILE A 65 -0.18 -1.33 11.13
N CYS A 66 -1.30 -1.04 11.78
CA CYS A 66 -2.55 -1.77 11.61
C CYS A 66 -3.62 -0.82 11.03
N CYS A 67 -3.88 -0.94 9.73
CA CYS A 67 -4.89 -0.14 9.05
C CYS A 67 -6.27 -0.80 9.10
N GLN A 68 -7.32 0.02 9.20
CA GLN A 68 -8.70 -0.45 9.12
C GLN A 68 -8.98 -1.05 7.74
N PRO A 69 -9.77 -2.14 7.67
CA PRO A 69 -10.11 -2.80 6.42
C PRO A 69 -11.05 -1.97 5.54
N ASP A 70 -11.85 -1.10 6.15
CA ASP A 70 -12.75 -0.20 5.43
C ASP A 70 -12.03 1.08 4.99
N ALA A 71 -12.47 1.61 3.84
CA ALA A 71 -11.96 2.87 3.34
C ALA A 71 -12.36 4.02 4.28
N SER A 72 -11.42 4.94 4.53
CA SER A 72 -11.71 6.15 5.33
C SER A 72 -12.40 7.26 4.53
N THR A 73 -12.57 7.05 3.22
CA THR A 73 -13.20 8.00 2.30
C THR A 73 -14.26 7.30 1.45
N MET A 74 -15.41 7.96 1.24
CA MET A 74 -16.44 7.47 0.34
C MET A 74 -15.97 7.48 -1.11
N TRP A 75 -16.38 6.46 -1.87
CA TRP A 75 -16.12 6.38 -3.31
C TRP A 75 -17.18 7.17 -4.09
N LEU A 76 -16.89 8.45 -4.34
CA LEU A 76 -17.84 9.40 -4.96
C LEU A 76 -17.63 9.55 -6.47
N VAL A 77 -17.28 8.48 -7.18
CA VAL A 77 -17.05 8.53 -8.64
C VAL A 77 -18.40 8.66 -9.36
N PRO A 78 -18.61 9.70 -10.20
CA PRO A 78 -19.86 9.83 -10.94
C PRO A 78 -20.06 8.66 -11.92
N PRO A 79 -21.29 8.16 -12.12
CA PRO A 79 -21.56 7.03 -13.02
C PRO A 79 -20.99 7.20 -14.44
N PRO A 80 -21.07 8.39 -15.10
CA PRO A 80 -20.46 8.58 -16.42
C PRO A 80 -18.93 8.42 -16.43
N VAL A 81 -18.27 8.79 -15.33
CA VAL A 81 -16.81 8.64 -15.17
C VAL A 81 -16.47 7.16 -14.99
N GLN A 82 -17.23 6.46 -14.16
CA GLN A 82 -17.08 5.03 -13.93
C GLN A 82 -17.28 4.21 -15.22
N SER A 83 -18.36 4.44 -15.99
CA SER A 83 -18.61 3.74 -17.25
C SER A 83 -17.49 3.97 -18.28
N ARG A 84 -16.97 5.21 -18.37
CA ARG A 84 -15.84 5.52 -19.24
C ARG A 84 -14.56 4.85 -18.79
N PHE A 85 -14.30 4.80 -17.49
CA PHE A 85 -13.15 4.12 -16.93
C PHE A 85 -13.20 2.60 -17.20
N VAL A 86 -14.37 1.98 -17.00
CA VAL A 86 -14.61 0.57 -17.35
C VAL A 86 -14.29 0.28 -18.81
N ARG A 87 -14.80 1.09 -19.75
CA ARG A 87 -14.47 0.96 -21.17
C ARG A 87 -12.97 1.09 -21.43
N SER A 88 -12.33 2.04 -20.75
CA SER A 88 -10.90 2.26 -20.89
C SER A 88 -10.05 1.09 -20.37
N LEU A 89 -10.53 0.35 -19.36
CA LEU A 89 -9.86 -0.88 -18.91
C LEU A 89 -9.86 -1.95 -20.01
N GLU A 90 -10.98 -2.12 -20.71
CA GLU A 90 -11.10 -3.06 -21.84
C GLU A 90 -10.14 -2.68 -22.98
N GLU A 91 -10.07 -1.38 -23.32
CA GLU A 91 -9.13 -0.86 -24.32
C GLU A 91 -7.67 -1.09 -23.89
N THR A 92 -7.37 -0.91 -22.60
CA THR A 92 -6.03 -1.14 -22.03
C THR A 92 -5.63 -2.60 -22.13
N GLU A 93 -6.53 -3.54 -21.80
CA GLU A 93 -6.29 -4.97 -21.96
C GLU A 93 -6.10 -5.36 -23.42
N MET A 94 -6.89 -4.81 -24.34
CA MET A 94 -6.78 -5.08 -25.77
C MET A 94 -5.44 -4.60 -26.36
N ILE A 95 -4.91 -3.47 -25.88
CA ILE A 95 -3.68 -2.85 -26.41
C ILE A 95 -2.42 -3.38 -25.72
N PHE A 96 -2.44 -3.51 -24.40
CA PHE A 96 -1.25 -3.86 -23.60
C PHE A 96 -1.27 -5.29 -23.05
N GLY A 97 -2.38 -6.01 -23.21
CA GLY A 97 -2.55 -7.38 -22.72
C GLY A 97 -2.77 -7.49 -21.20
N LYS A 98 -2.74 -6.37 -20.47
CA LYS A 98 -2.94 -6.32 -19.02
C LYS A 98 -3.34 -4.93 -18.54
N MET A 99 -4.04 -4.88 -17.42
CA MET A 99 -4.21 -3.65 -16.63
C MET A 99 -3.10 -3.52 -15.58
N GLU A 100 -2.99 -2.35 -14.96
CA GLU A 100 -2.06 -2.10 -13.86
C GLU A 100 -2.82 -1.77 -12.58
N LEU A 101 -2.65 -2.59 -11.55
CA LEU A 101 -3.01 -2.25 -10.18
C LEU A 101 -1.76 -1.79 -9.42
N ILE A 102 -1.92 -0.77 -8.59
CA ILE A 102 -0.81 -0.18 -7.83
C ILE A 102 -1.23 -0.03 -6.38
N LEU A 103 -0.40 -0.58 -5.49
CA LEU A 103 -0.49 -0.35 -4.06
C LEU A 103 0.42 0.78 -3.66
N ASN A 104 -0.13 1.70 -2.89
CA ASN A 104 0.55 2.91 -2.49
C ASN A 104 0.56 2.99 -0.98
N TRP A 105 1.73 3.26 -0.43
CA TRP A 105 1.93 3.56 0.98
C TRP A 105 2.55 4.94 1.11
N ASP A 106 1.83 5.82 1.79
CA ASP A 106 2.30 7.14 2.17
C ASP A 106 2.62 7.09 3.66
N PHE A 107 3.90 7.20 4.02
CA PHE A 107 4.37 7.26 5.41
C PHE A 107 4.72 8.69 5.77
N LEU A 108 4.03 9.26 6.75
CA LEU A 108 4.37 10.55 7.33
C LEU A 108 5.18 10.33 8.60
N ARG A 109 6.38 10.91 8.66
CA ARG A 109 7.27 10.89 9.84
C ARG A 109 7.47 12.29 10.38
N ALA A 110 7.86 12.41 11.65
CA ALA A 110 7.99 13.72 12.30
C ALA A 110 9.15 14.58 11.73
N ARG A 111 10.17 13.95 11.14
CA ARG A 111 11.42 14.58 10.68
C ARG A 111 11.98 13.93 9.41
N PRO A 112 12.87 14.62 8.68
CA PRO A 112 13.21 16.03 8.81
C PRO A 112 12.11 16.92 8.23
N LYS A 113 12.07 18.18 8.69
CA LYS A 113 11.08 19.16 8.22
C LYS A 113 11.22 19.40 6.71
N GLY A 114 10.10 19.47 6.01
CA GLY A 114 10.03 19.60 4.55
C GLY A 114 10.29 18.30 3.75
N LYS A 115 10.57 17.17 4.42
CA LYS A 115 10.74 15.84 3.80
C LYS A 115 10.12 14.74 4.67
N GLU A 116 9.00 15.07 5.32
CA GLU A 116 8.27 14.20 6.23
C GLU A 116 7.53 13.08 5.51
N LEU A 117 7.02 13.34 4.31
CA LEU A 117 6.25 12.37 3.55
C LEU A 117 7.17 11.49 2.71
N VAL A 118 7.08 10.20 2.91
CA VAL A 118 7.81 9.19 2.15
C VAL A 118 6.81 8.25 1.49
N LYS A 119 6.97 8.01 0.19
CA LYS A 119 6.02 7.22 -0.60
C LYS A 119 6.64 5.93 -1.08
N TYR A 120 5.81 4.90 -1.18
CA TYR A 120 6.14 3.64 -1.81
C TYR A 120 5.00 3.25 -2.74
N GLU A 121 5.31 3.09 -4.03
CA GLU A 121 4.38 2.53 -5.01
C GLU A 121 4.88 1.13 -5.40
N SER A 122 4.01 0.13 -5.35
CA SER A 122 4.29 -1.22 -5.83
C SER A 122 3.23 -1.61 -6.86
N PRO A 123 3.63 -1.95 -8.10
CA PRO A 123 2.72 -2.63 -9.00
C PRO A 123 2.34 -3.99 -8.42
N VAL A 124 1.10 -4.41 -8.68
CA VAL A 124 0.61 -5.77 -8.46
C VAL A 124 1.08 -6.63 -9.63
N GLU A 125 1.85 -7.67 -9.36
CA GLU A 125 2.32 -8.61 -10.39
C GLU A 125 1.17 -9.52 -10.84
N GLN A 126 0.35 -9.99 -9.89
CA GLN A 126 -0.80 -10.88 -10.14
C GLN A 126 -2.11 -10.10 -10.13
N CYS A 127 -2.29 -9.25 -11.15
CA CYS A 127 -3.54 -8.52 -11.34
C CYS A 127 -4.71 -9.48 -11.65
N PRO A 128 -5.93 -9.24 -11.12
CA PRO A 128 -7.13 -9.93 -11.56
C PRO A 128 -7.43 -9.60 -13.03
N SER A 129 -8.31 -10.36 -13.68
CA SER A 129 -8.76 -10.04 -15.04
C SER A 129 -9.54 -8.72 -15.08
N VAL A 130 -9.52 -8.04 -16.22
CA VAL A 130 -10.36 -6.85 -16.42
C VAL A 130 -11.83 -7.19 -16.24
N GLU A 131 -12.28 -8.36 -16.68
CA GLU A 131 -13.66 -8.80 -16.50
C GLU A 131 -14.06 -8.90 -15.01
N ASN A 132 -13.20 -9.43 -14.15
CA ASN A 132 -13.49 -9.48 -12.71
C ASN A 132 -13.61 -8.07 -12.10
N VAL A 133 -12.71 -7.16 -12.49
CA VAL A 133 -12.76 -5.76 -12.03
C VAL A 133 -14.04 -5.08 -12.50
N LYS A 134 -14.42 -5.28 -13.76
CA LYS A 134 -15.66 -4.73 -14.32
C LYS A 134 -16.89 -5.19 -13.55
N GLN A 135 -16.98 -6.47 -13.22
CA GLN A 135 -18.12 -7.00 -12.47
C GLN A 135 -18.23 -6.37 -11.08
N VAL A 136 -17.09 -6.17 -10.40
CA VAL A 136 -17.08 -5.47 -9.11
C VAL A 136 -17.48 -4.01 -9.25
N LEU A 137 -16.92 -3.28 -10.23
CA LEU A 137 -17.29 -1.88 -10.47
C LEU A 137 -18.77 -1.75 -10.82
N ASN A 138 -19.31 -2.61 -11.68
CA ASN A 138 -20.72 -2.58 -12.07
C ASN A 138 -21.67 -3.08 -10.95
N GLY A 139 -21.14 -3.57 -9.83
CA GLY A 139 -21.93 -4.09 -8.71
C GLY A 139 -22.53 -5.48 -8.96
N SER A 140 -22.09 -6.21 -9.99
CA SER A 140 -22.54 -7.58 -10.27
C SER A 140 -21.70 -8.66 -9.59
N ALA A 141 -20.53 -8.31 -9.06
CA ALA A 141 -19.72 -9.14 -8.16
C ALA A 141 -19.41 -8.39 -6.86
N HIS A 142 -19.24 -9.14 -5.77
CA HIS A 142 -19.04 -8.55 -4.43
C HIS A 142 -17.58 -8.35 -4.05
N SER A 143 -16.64 -9.01 -4.73
CA SER A 143 -15.23 -8.98 -4.34
C SER A 143 -14.31 -9.30 -5.50
N LEU A 144 -13.10 -8.76 -5.43
CA LEU A 144 -11.94 -9.19 -6.23
C LEU A 144 -10.83 -9.63 -5.28
N ARG A 145 -9.98 -10.56 -5.73
CA ARG A 145 -8.83 -11.04 -4.95
C ARG A 145 -7.54 -10.57 -5.60
N ILE A 146 -6.63 -10.02 -4.79
CA ILE A 146 -5.25 -9.72 -5.17
C ILE A 146 -4.36 -10.52 -4.23
N THR A 147 -3.48 -11.34 -4.78
CA THR A 147 -2.72 -12.36 -4.02
C THR A 147 -1.38 -11.85 -3.50
N ASP A 148 -0.82 -10.84 -4.15
CA ASP A 148 0.50 -10.26 -3.89
C ASP A 148 0.43 -8.79 -3.45
N ALA A 149 -0.73 -8.38 -2.92
CA ALA A 149 -1.00 -6.98 -2.62
C ALA A 149 -0.30 -6.41 -1.38
N TYR A 150 0.16 -7.23 -0.43
CA TYR A 150 0.47 -6.73 0.91
C TYR A 150 1.92 -7.04 1.32
N PRO A 151 2.89 -6.16 1.00
CA PRO A 151 4.22 -6.23 1.60
C PRO A 151 4.12 -6.02 3.11
N ARG A 152 4.81 -6.86 3.89
CA ARG A 152 4.66 -6.85 5.35
C ARG A 152 5.71 -5.99 6.05
N TYR A 153 6.94 -5.97 5.52
CA TYR A 153 8.07 -5.32 6.19
C TYR A 153 8.67 -4.20 5.35
N PHE A 154 8.53 -2.98 5.85
CA PHE A 154 9.07 -1.77 5.24
C PHE A 154 10.21 -1.19 6.07
N ARG A 155 11.29 -0.80 5.39
CA ARG A 155 12.32 0.08 5.93
C ARG A 155 12.15 1.48 5.35
N VAL A 156 11.73 2.42 6.19
CA VAL A 156 11.69 3.84 5.85
C VAL A 156 13.01 4.49 6.27
N THR A 157 13.79 4.94 5.29
CA THR A 157 15.14 5.46 5.53
C THR A 157 15.12 6.96 5.90
N GLY A 158 16.19 7.42 6.54
CA GLY A 158 16.38 8.85 6.84
C GLY A 158 16.38 9.73 5.58
N SER A 159 16.88 9.20 4.46
CA SER A 159 16.96 9.88 3.15
C SER A 159 15.61 10.05 2.45
N GLY A 160 14.54 9.42 2.95
CA GLY A 160 13.21 9.49 2.33
C GLY A 160 13.01 8.43 1.25
N GLU A 161 13.59 7.24 1.44
CA GLU A 161 13.36 6.07 0.60
C GLU A 161 12.61 5.00 1.42
N VAL A 162 11.71 4.25 0.79
CA VAL A 162 11.08 3.06 1.38
C VAL A 162 11.58 1.82 0.66
N ARG A 163 12.05 0.83 1.41
CA ARG A 163 12.48 -0.48 0.88
C ARG A 163 11.69 -1.61 1.50
N ARG A 164 11.38 -2.65 0.73
CA ARG A 164 10.88 -3.92 1.26
C ARG A 164 12.05 -4.72 1.85
N LEU A 165 11.84 -5.35 3.01
CA LEU A 165 12.83 -6.24 3.62
C LEU A 165 12.71 -7.69 3.15
N GLU A 166 11.53 -8.09 2.68
CA GLU A 166 11.27 -9.47 2.21
C GLU A 166 12.06 -9.82 0.94
N SER A 167 12.42 -8.82 0.13
CA SER A 167 13.22 -9.00 -1.09
C SER A 167 14.71 -9.28 -0.82
N SER A 168 15.22 -9.12 0.41
CA SER A 168 16.63 -9.36 0.74
C SER A 168 16.97 -10.82 1.10
N VAL A 169 16.00 -11.73 1.17
CA VAL A 169 16.20 -13.14 1.58
C VAL A 169 15.94 -14.10 0.40
N ARG A 170 16.45 -13.75 -0.78
CA ARG A 170 16.76 -14.74 -1.82
C ARG A 170 18.26 -14.76 -2.03
N ASN A 171 18.97 -15.47 -1.16
CA ASN A 171 20.32 -15.98 -1.38
C ASN A 171 20.39 -17.39 -0.79
#